data_AF-A0A8S3TY93-F1
#
_entry.id   AF-A0A8S3TY93-F1
#
_cell.length_a   1.000
_cell.length_b   1.000
_cell.length_c   1.000
_cell.angle_alpha   90.00
_cell.angle_beta   90.00
_cell.angle_gamma   90.00
#
_symmetry.space_group_name_H-M   'P 1'
#
loop_
_entity.id
_entity.type
_entity.pdbx_description
1 polymer ?
#
loop_
_entity_poly.entity_id
_entity_poly.type
_entity_poly.pdbx_seq_one_letter_code
_entity_poly.pdbx_strand_id
1 'polypeptide(L)'
;MDSIHCYSRLEEDGHRFDVNEKTSDDLDPPIVIVGTWKDALISDVQEIDDACSESILKYTENMSEDELRHIRQEYFISNTEDDPSVFQQIRENILNLARKMKTWNKDYPLKFIQLETRLQEKKKELPIISFQEIQNIASDTPKPLNDEELRFFLEFHHEIRALVYFKDLPSYIILDTQWLSDAFRYIVTAKKFRAISIKNRKKMG
;
A
#
# COMPACT_ATOMS: atom_id res chain seq x y z
N MET A 1 8.46 20.94 25.68
CA MET A 1 7.29 20.17 25.23
C MET A 1 7.55 19.92 23.75
N ASP A 2 8.16 18.79 23.47
CA ASP A 2 8.70 18.48 22.15
C ASP A 2 7.57 17.92 21.28
N SER A 3 7.14 18.73 20.30
CA SER A 3 6.27 18.29 19.22
C SER A 3 7.03 17.34 18.31
N ILE A 4 6.49 16.15 18.08
CA ILE A 4 6.93 15.31 16.97
C ILE A 4 6.44 16.00 15.69
N HIS A 5 7.34 16.77 15.09
CA HIS A 5 7.15 17.37 13.78
C HIS A 5 7.19 16.27 12.71
N CYS A 6 6.03 15.80 12.27
CA CYS A 6 5.91 15.23 10.93
C CYS A 6 5.81 16.39 9.94
N TYR A 7 6.92 16.66 9.25
CA TYR A 7 7.15 17.48 8.05
C TYR A 7 6.34 18.78 7.85
N SER A 8 7.06 19.90 8.09
CA SER A 8 6.94 21.24 7.49
C SER A 8 5.58 21.98 7.45
N ARG A 9 5.42 22.86 8.44
CA ARG A 9 5.08 24.30 8.37
C ARG A 9 4.24 24.77 7.17
N LEU A 10 2.99 25.09 7.48
CA LEU A 10 2.03 25.85 6.68
C LEU A 10 2.60 27.22 6.26
N GLU A 11 2.50 27.53 4.98
CA GLU A 11 2.08 28.85 4.50
C GLU A 11 0.77 28.65 3.75
N GLU A 12 -0.18 29.53 4.06
CA GLU A 12 -1.55 29.56 3.55
C GLU A 12 -1.55 29.82 2.04
N ASP A 13 -2.41 29.12 1.29
CA ASP A 13 -3.13 29.79 0.21
C ASP A 13 -4.39 29.00 -0.15
N GLY A 14 -5.52 29.71 -0.06
CA GLY A 14 -6.81 29.22 -0.51
C GLY A 14 -6.85 29.18 -2.03
N HIS A 15 -7.13 28.00 -2.60
CA HIS A 15 -7.50 27.91 -4.00
C HIS A 15 -8.81 27.13 -4.20
N ARG A 16 -9.77 27.89 -4.71
CA ARG A 16 -11.04 27.52 -5.32
C ARG A 16 -10.80 26.50 -6.43
N PHE A 17 -11.42 25.32 -6.31
CA PHE A 17 -11.34 24.25 -7.31
C PHE A 17 -12.03 24.69 -8.61
N ASP A 18 -11.23 24.93 -9.65
CA ASP A 18 -11.69 25.00 -11.03
C ASP A 18 -11.66 23.60 -11.64
N VAL A 19 -12.68 23.27 -12.43
CA VAL A 19 -12.82 21.99 -13.13
C VAL A 19 -12.00 22.07 -14.40
N ASN A 20 -10.79 21.47 -14.43
CA ASN A 20 -10.04 21.29 -15.67
C ASN A 20 -9.13 20.05 -15.62
N GLU A 21 -8.88 19.47 -16.80
CA GLU A 21 -8.19 18.20 -17.11
C GLU A 21 -7.29 17.61 -16.02
N LYS A 22 -7.61 16.39 -15.57
CA LYS A 22 -6.73 15.60 -14.71
C LYS A 22 -5.42 15.36 -15.47
N THR A 23 -4.29 15.79 -14.92
CA THR A 23 -2.96 15.48 -15.45
C THR A 23 -2.54 14.06 -15.05
N SER A 24 -1.46 13.48 -15.61
CA SER A 24 -0.97 12.17 -15.14
C SER A 24 -0.62 12.20 -13.64
N ASP A 25 -0.25 13.36 -13.11
CA ASP A 25 0.08 13.55 -11.70
C ASP A 25 -1.15 13.43 -10.76
N ASP A 26 -2.39 13.45 -11.29
CA ASP A 26 -3.63 13.36 -10.51
C ASP A 26 -4.18 11.94 -10.34
N LEU A 27 -3.58 10.94 -10.98
CA LEU A 27 -4.05 9.56 -11.01
C LEU A 27 -3.34 8.69 -9.96
N ASP A 28 -4.13 8.15 -9.04
CA ASP A 28 -3.71 7.24 -7.98
C ASP A 28 -4.27 5.82 -8.24
N PRO A 29 -3.49 4.74 -8.03
CA PRO A 29 -2.11 4.75 -7.55
C PRO A 29 -1.09 4.98 -8.69
N PRO A 30 0.02 5.68 -8.44
CA PRO A 30 1.15 5.70 -9.36
C PRO A 30 1.81 4.31 -9.43
N ILE A 31 2.19 3.89 -10.65
CA ILE A 31 2.86 2.63 -10.92
C ILE A 31 4.28 2.92 -11.42
N VAL A 32 5.26 2.27 -10.80
CA VAL A 32 6.66 2.26 -11.26
C VAL A 32 6.99 0.83 -11.66
N ILE A 33 7.45 0.65 -12.89
CA ILE A 33 7.87 -0.67 -13.38
C ILE A 33 9.37 -0.81 -13.17
N VAL A 34 9.78 -1.91 -12.56
CA VAL A 34 11.20 -2.25 -12.38
C VAL A 34 11.44 -3.62 -12.98
N GLY A 35 12.03 -3.64 -14.17
CA GLY A 35 12.58 -4.85 -14.77
C GLY A 35 13.91 -5.19 -14.09
N THR A 36 14.01 -6.39 -13.54
CA THR A 36 15.24 -6.88 -12.88
C THR A 36 15.91 -7.92 -13.78
N TRP A 37 17.17 -8.29 -13.46
CA TRP A 37 17.96 -9.29 -14.20
C TRP A 37 18.42 -8.83 -15.60
N LYS A 38 18.70 -7.53 -15.78
CA LYS A 38 19.28 -7.01 -17.03
C LYS A 38 20.59 -7.72 -17.40
N ASP A 39 21.36 -8.14 -16.41
CA ASP A 39 22.62 -8.88 -16.54
C ASP A 39 22.49 -10.27 -17.18
N ALA A 40 21.30 -10.87 -17.14
CA ALA A 40 21.06 -12.18 -17.77
C ALA A 40 20.90 -12.08 -19.31
N LEU A 41 20.83 -10.86 -19.86
CA LEU A 41 20.64 -10.61 -21.28
C LEU A 41 22.01 -10.43 -21.97
N ILE A 42 22.29 -11.28 -22.96
CA ILE A 42 23.56 -11.28 -23.71
C ILE A 42 23.42 -10.33 -24.90
N SER A 43 23.43 -9.02 -24.66
CA SER A 43 23.36 -7.97 -25.70
C SER A 43 24.02 -6.67 -25.21
N ASP A 44 24.29 -5.72 -26.11
CA ASP A 44 24.76 -4.38 -25.72
C ASP A 44 23.72 -3.65 -24.86
N VAL A 45 24.19 -2.92 -23.84
CA VAL A 45 23.36 -2.33 -22.76
C VAL A 45 22.23 -1.44 -23.30
N GLN A 46 22.46 -0.75 -24.41
CA GLN A 46 21.51 0.18 -25.02
C GLN A 46 20.44 -0.53 -25.86
N GLU A 47 20.78 -1.62 -26.55
CA GLU A 47 19.81 -2.46 -27.26
C GLU A 47 18.85 -3.17 -26.29
N ILE A 48 19.34 -3.47 -25.07
CA ILE A 48 18.53 -4.11 -24.04
C ILE A 48 17.43 -3.17 -23.51
N ASP A 49 17.74 -1.91 -23.25
CA ASP A 49 16.75 -0.96 -22.72
C ASP A 49 15.65 -0.68 -23.73
N ASP A 50 16.00 -0.53 -25.01
CA ASP A 50 15.05 -0.36 -26.11
C ASP A 50 14.15 -1.61 -26.26
N ALA A 51 14.74 -2.82 -26.26
CA ALA A 51 13.99 -4.07 -26.36
C ALA A 51 13.06 -4.32 -25.16
N CYS A 52 13.48 -3.94 -23.96
CA CYS A 52 12.63 -4.06 -22.77
C CYS A 52 11.47 -3.05 -22.80
N SER A 53 11.72 -1.83 -23.27
CA SER A 53 10.68 -0.80 -23.45
C SER A 53 9.66 -1.23 -24.50
N GLU A 54 10.09 -1.76 -25.65
CA GLU A 54 9.21 -2.34 -26.66
C GLU A 54 8.36 -3.49 -26.11
N SER A 55 8.95 -4.32 -25.25
CA SER A 55 8.22 -5.41 -24.60
C SER A 55 7.11 -4.89 -23.70
N ILE A 56 7.35 -3.84 -22.91
CA ILE A 56 6.31 -3.21 -22.09
C ILE A 56 5.22 -2.64 -22.98
N LEU A 57 5.56 -1.89 -24.04
CA LEU A 57 4.59 -1.34 -24.98
C LEU A 57 3.68 -2.41 -25.57
N LYS A 58 4.21 -3.59 -25.90
CA LYS A 58 3.41 -4.71 -26.37
C LYS A 58 2.45 -5.25 -25.31
N TYR A 59 2.87 -5.33 -24.05
CA TYR A 59 1.97 -5.76 -22.97
C TYR A 59 0.91 -4.73 -22.62
N THR A 60 1.19 -3.45 -22.90
CA THR A 60 0.29 -2.35 -22.62
C THR A 60 -0.54 -1.90 -23.84
N GLU A 61 -0.35 -2.51 -25.02
CA GLU A 61 -1.04 -2.15 -26.27
C GLU A 61 -2.57 -2.22 -26.19
N ASN A 62 -3.09 -3.10 -25.31
CA ASN A 62 -4.52 -3.32 -25.10
C ASN A 62 -5.06 -2.54 -23.88
N MET A 63 -4.20 -1.79 -23.17
CA MET A 63 -4.61 -0.97 -22.05
C MET A 63 -5.22 0.34 -22.56
N SER A 64 -6.22 0.83 -21.83
CA SER A 64 -6.78 2.15 -22.07
C SER A 64 -5.76 3.26 -21.77
N GLU A 65 -5.95 4.44 -22.37
CA GLU A 65 -5.11 5.61 -22.08
C GLU A 65 -5.09 5.94 -20.59
N ASP A 66 -6.22 5.78 -19.88
CA ASP A 66 -6.28 6.02 -18.44
C ASP A 66 -5.44 5.03 -17.63
N GLU A 67 -5.40 3.74 -18.02
CA GLU A 67 -4.56 2.72 -17.38
C GLU A 67 -3.06 3.00 -17.61
N LEU A 68 -2.69 3.35 -18.85
CA LEU A 68 -1.32 3.75 -19.20
C LEU A 68 -0.87 4.97 -18.40
N ARG A 69 -1.78 5.92 -18.16
CA ARG A 69 -1.54 7.08 -17.33
C ARG A 69 -1.42 6.77 -15.84
N HIS A 70 -1.43 5.51 -15.38
CA HIS A 70 -0.94 5.15 -14.05
C HIS A 70 0.57 4.86 -14.03
N ILE A 71 1.15 4.45 -15.15
CA ILE A 71 2.59 4.17 -15.27
C ILE A 71 3.34 5.52 -15.29
N ARG A 72 4.28 5.69 -14.36
CA ARG A 72 5.03 6.95 -14.17
C ARG A 72 6.45 6.86 -14.71
N GLN A 73 7.07 5.71 -14.55
CA GLN A 73 8.47 5.51 -14.87
C GLN A 73 8.77 4.01 -14.98
N GLU A 74 9.74 3.70 -15.84
CA GLU A 74 10.29 2.37 -16.05
C GLU A 74 11.78 2.41 -15.73
N TYR A 75 12.26 1.35 -15.08
CA TYR A 75 13.67 1.14 -14.76
C TYR A 75 14.06 -0.30 -15.12
N PHE A 76 15.19 -0.47 -15.80
CA PHE A 76 15.78 -1.79 -16.06
C PHE A 76 17.11 -1.90 -15.35
N ILE A 77 17.20 -2.80 -14.38
CA ILE A 77 18.35 -2.92 -13.49
C ILE A 77 19.05 -4.26 -13.64
N SER A 78 20.37 -4.21 -13.60
CA SER A 78 21.23 -5.38 -13.42
C SER A 78 21.34 -5.69 -11.92
N ASN A 79 21.16 -6.96 -11.56
CA ASN A 79 21.29 -7.38 -10.16
C ASN A 79 22.75 -7.50 -9.71
N THR A 80 23.69 -7.40 -10.66
CA THR A 80 25.14 -7.40 -10.42
C THR A 80 25.75 -6.01 -10.60
N GLU A 81 24.93 -4.98 -10.77
CA GLU A 81 25.38 -3.59 -10.88
C GLU A 81 25.91 -3.13 -9.52
N ASP A 82 27.19 -2.80 -9.46
CA ASP A 82 27.82 -2.23 -8.25
C ASP A 82 27.57 -0.70 -8.14
N ASP A 83 27.05 -0.05 -9.18
CA ASP A 83 26.70 1.37 -9.15
C ASP A 83 25.37 1.60 -8.42
N PRO A 84 25.37 2.27 -7.25
CA PRO A 84 24.15 2.58 -6.53
C PRO A 84 23.30 3.68 -7.18
N SER A 85 23.78 4.34 -8.24
CA SER A 85 23.13 5.52 -8.83
C SER A 85 21.70 5.24 -9.29
N VAL A 86 21.45 4.08 -9.91
CA VAL A 86 20.12 3.71 -10.40
C VAL A 86 19.15 3.47 -9.23
N PHE A 87 19.61 2.80 -8.17
CA PHE A 87 18.81 2.62 -6.96
C PHE A 87 18.51 3.94 -6.25
N GLN A 88 19.46 4.87 -6.27
CA GLN A 88 19.24 6.23 -5.75
C GLN A 88 18.18 6.96 -6.58
N GLN A 89 18.23 6.87 -7.91
CA GLN A 89 17.21 7.46 -8.79
C GLN A 89 15.82 6.87 -8.53
N ILE A 90 15.72 5.55 -8.40
CA ILE A 90 14.45 4.87 -8.06
C ILE A 90 13.93 5.39 -6.71
N ARG A 91 14.80 5.49 -5.69
CA ARG A 91 14.43 5.99 -4.36
C ARG A 91 13.93 7.44 -4.41
N GLU A 92 14.65 8.31 -5.11
CA GLU A 92 14.28 9.71 -5.29
C GLU A 92 12.95 9.84 -6.03
N ASN A 93 12.72 9.04 -7.07
CA ASN A 93 11.46 9.02 -7.80
C ASN A 93 10.30 8.55 -6.91
N ILE A 94 10.46 7.45 -6.17
CA ILE A 94 9.43 6.97 -5.22
C ILE A 94 9.09 8.07 -4.20
N LEU A 95 10.09 8.77 -3.67
CA LEU A 95 9.86 9.89 -2.75
C LEU A 95 9.11 11.04 -3.41
N ASN A 96 9.46 11.39 -4.65
CA ASN A 96 8.78 12.45 -5.40
C ASN A 96 7.33 12.07 -5.73
N LEU A 97 7.07 10.84 -6.14
CA LEU A 97 5.72 10.33 -6.39
C LEU A 97 4.90 10.30 -5.10
N ALA A 98 5.48 9.81 -4.00
CA ALA A 98 4.80 9.79 -2.69
C ALA A 98 4.38 11.20 -2.24
N ARG A 99 5.24 12.21 -2.45
CA ARG A 99 4.92 13.62 -2.13
C ARG A 99 3.77 14.21 -2.94
N LYS A 100 3.54 13.70 -4.15
CA LYS A 100 2.43 14.13 -5.02
C LYS A 100 1.11 13.44 -4.68
N MET A 101 1.14 12.32 -3.93
CA MET A 101 -0.07 11.60 -3.58
C MET A 101 -0.99 12.46 -2.72
N LYS A 102 -2.30 12.38 -2.97
CA LYS A 102 -3.32 13.14 -2.22
C LYS A 102 -3.27 12.89 -0.71
N THR A 103 -2.79 11.73 -0.30
CA THR A 103 -2.66 11.33 1.11
C THR A 103 -1.44 11.91 1.80
N TRP A 104 -0.48 12.45 1.06
CA TRP A 104 0.74 13.02 1.63
C TRP A 104 0.44 14.31 2.40
N ASN A 105 1.14 14.52 3.53
CA ASN A 105 0.96 15.67 4.43
C ASN A 105 -0.49 15.92 4.91
N LYS A 106 -1.39 14.94 4.83
CA LYS A 106 -2.71 15.07 5.46
C LYS A 106 -2.56 15.11 6.98
N ASP A 107 -3.37 15.96 7.61
CA ASP A 107 -3.41 16.07 9.06
C ASP A 107 -3.72 14.72 9.71
N TYR A 108 -2.89 14.35 10.68
CA TYR A 108 -3.03 13.11 11.43
C TYR A 108 -3.50 13.41 12.86
N PRO A 109 -4.67 12.90 13.29
CA PRO A 109 -5.19 13.20 14.62
C PRO A 109 -4.23 12.70 15.72
N LEU A 110 -3.72 13.61 16.56
CA LEU A 110 -2.80 13.26 17.65
C LEU A 110 -3.35 12.22 18.64
N LYS A 111 -4.69 12.12 18.77
CA LYS A 111 -5.33 11.10 19.60
C LYS A 111 -5.05 9.68 19.09
N PHE A 112 -4.85 9.51 17.78
CA PHE A 112 -4.65 8.20 17.16
C PHE A 112 -3.29 7.61 17.55
N ILE A 113 -2.25 8.43 17.64
CA ILE A 113 -0.88 8.01 17.99
C ILE A 113 -0.84 7.22 19.30
N GLN A 114 -1.63 7.63 20.29
CA GLN A 114 -1.67 6.98 21.59
C GLN A 114 -2.30 5.58 21.50
N LEU A 115 -3.42 5.47 20.78
CA LEU A 115 -4.09 4.20 20.55
C LEU A 115 -3.22 3.27 19.68
N GLU A 116 -2.60 3.78 18.62
CA GLU A 116 -1.66 3.02 17.77
C GLU A 116 -0.55 2.40 18.60
N THR A 117 0.08 3.18 19.47
CA THR A 117 1.18 2.69 20.32
C THR A 117 0.71 1.53 21.20
N ARG A 118 -0.48 1.65 21.82
CA ARG A 118 -1.07 0.58 22.63
C ARG A 118 -1.42 -0.64 21.79
N LEU A 119 -1.93 -0.46 20.57
CA LEU A 119 -2.26 -1.55 19.66
C LEU A 119 -1.02 -2.26 19.12
N GLN A 120 0.10 -1.57 18.91
CA GLN A 120 1.37 -2.19 18.52
C GLN A 120 1.91 -3.11 19.61
N GLU A 121 1.80 -2.72 20.88
CA GLU A 121 2.13 -3.62 22.00
C GLU A 121 1.14 -4.79 22.07
N LYS A 122 -0.17 -4.52 21.92
CA LYS A 122 -1.19 -5.59 21.97
C LYS A 122 -1.03 -6.61 20.85
N LYS A 123 -0.63 -6.17 19.66
CA LYS A 123 -0.35 -7.00 18.48
C LYS A 123 0.69 -8.08 18.77
N LYS A 124 1.66 -7.82 19.67
CA LYS A 124 2.69 -8.80 20.06
C LYS A 124 2.12 -9.97 20.86
N GLU A 125 0.98 -9.77 21.53
CA GLU A 125 0.28 -10.80 22.29
C GLU A 125 -0.72 -11.56 21.44
N LEU A 126 -1.57 -10.84 20.71
CA LEU A 126 -2.68 -11.38 19.95
C LEU A 126 -2.81 -10.69 18.58
N PRO A 127 -2.92 -11.44 17.48
CA PRO A 127 -3.07 -10.87 16.14
C PRO A 127 -4.48 -10.32 15.87
N ILE A 128 -5.45 -10.66 16.73
CA ILE A 128 -6.87 -10.30 16.62
C ILE A 128 -7.40 -9.94 18.01
N ILE A 129 -8.24 -8.91 18.08
CA ILE A 129 -8.93 -8.49 19.28
C ILE A 129 -10.41 -8.24 18.98
N SER A 130 -11.25 -8.29 20.01
CA SER A 130 -12.66 -7.92 19.92
C SER A 130 -12.86 -6.41 19.88
N PHE A 131 -14.02 -5.98 19.39
CA PHE A 131 -14.41 -4.56 19.43
C PHE A 131 -14.44 -4.00 20.86
N GLN A 132 -14.90 -4.79 21.83
CA GLN A 132 -14.91 -4.39 23.23
C GLN A 132 -13.49 -4.15 23.76
N GLU A 133 -12.53 -4.99 23.39
CA GLU A 133 -11.14 -4.83 23.81
C GLU A 133 -10.53 -3.54 23.28
N ILE A 134 -10.73 -3.21 21.99
CA ILE A 134 -10.22 -1.94 21.47
C ILE A 134 -10.92 -0.73 22.10
N GLN A 135 -12.23 -0.80 22.38
CA GLN A 135 -12.94 0.24 23.12
C GLN A 135 -12.35 0.47 24.51
N ASN A 136 -12.03 -0.62 25.22
CA ASN A 136 -11.40 -0.55 26.53
C ASN A 136 -10.00 0.09 26.45
N ILE A 137 -9.19 -0.31 25.46
CA ILE A 137 -7.86 0.26 25.23
C ILE A 137 -7.95 1.74 24.88
N ALA A 138 -8.88 2.12 23.99
CA ALA A 138 -9.09 3.51 23.58
C ALA A 138 -9.55 4.38 24.75
N SER A 139 -10.42 3.86 25.62
CA SER A 139 -10.91 4.56 26.82
C SER A 139 -9.83 4.76 27.88
N ASP A 140 -8.83 3.88 27.95
CA ASP A 140 -7.67 3.97 28.85
C ASP A 140 -6.55 4.89 28.32
N THR A 141 -6.69 5.46 27.12
CA THR A 141 -5.71 6.43 26.62
C THR A 141 -5.87 7.78 27.34
N PRO A 142 -4.78 8.56 27.49
CA PRO A 142 -4.84 9.92 28.04
C PRO A 142 -5.83 10.86 27.31
N LYS A 143 -6.10 10.60 26.03
CA LYS A 143 -7.13 11.28 25.25
C LYS A 143 -8.10 10.27 24.63
N PRO A 144 -9.14 9.86 25.38
CA PRO A 144 -10.11 8.88 24.90
C PRO A 144 -10.77 9.29 23.59
N LEU A 145 -11.05 8.28 22.76
CA LEU A 145 -11.85 8.40 21.54
C LEU A 145 -13.29 8.03 21.88
N ASN A 146 -14.25 8.83 21.40
CA ASN A 146 -15.65 8.41 21.42
C ASN A 146 -15.90 7.31 20.37
N ASP A 147 -17.10 6.72 20.36
CA ASP A 147 -17.41 5.61 19.45
C ASP A 147 -17.33 5.98 17.97
N GLU A 148 -17.66 7.22 17.60
CA GLU A 148 -17.57 7.71 16.22
C GLU A 148 -16.10 7.91 15.81
N GLU A 149 -15.30 8.55 16.67
CA GLU A 149 -13.87 8.73 16.47
C GLU A 149 -13.13 7.39 16.40
N LEU A 150 -13.54 6.40 17.19
CA LEU A 150 -12.96 5.04 17.16
C LEU A 150 -13.31 4.30 15.87
N ARG A 151 -14.54 4.43 15.37
CA ARG A 151 -14.91 3.86 14.06
C ARG A 151 -14.12 4.53 12.94
N PHE A 152 -14.00 5.85 12.97
CA PHE A 152 -13.17 6.59 12.00
C PHE A 152 -11.70 6.14 12.06
N PHE A 153 -11.15 5.96 13.27
CA PHE A 153 -9.81 5.38 13.46
C PHE A 153 -9.67 4.03 12.77
N LEU A 154 -10.62 3.11 12.99
CA LEU A 154 -10.58 1.76 12.44
C LEU A 154 -10.69 1.75 10.91
N GLU A 155 -11.57 2.57 10.36
CA GLU A 155 -11.74 2.70 8.91
C GLU A 155 -10.49 3.28 8.26
N PHE A 156 -9.96 4.36 8.81
CA PHE A 156 -8.72 4.96 8.32
C PHE A 156 -7.55 3.96 8.34
N HIS A 157 -7.35 3.25 9.45
CA HIS A 157 -6.25 2.28 9.57
C HIS A 157 -6.46 1.03 8.71
N HIS A 158 -7.71 0.70 8.38
CA HIS A 158 -8.04 -0.33 7.41
C HIS A 158 -7.62 0.08 5.99
N GLU A 159 -7.91 1.32 5.59
CA GLU A 159 -7.55 1.84 4.26
C GLU A 159 -6.04 1.86 4.02
N ILE A 160 -5.26 2.25 5.03
CA ILE A 160 -3.79 2.23 4.97
C ILE A 160 -3.18 0.85 5.26
N ARG A 161 -4.01 -0.20 5.46
CA ARG A 161 -3.61 -1.59 5.73
C ARG A 161 -2.77 -1.76 7.00
N ALA A 162 -2.87 -0.85 7.96
CA ALA A 162 -2.21 -0.97 9.26
C ALA A 162 -2.90 -2.03 10.13
N LEU A 163 -4.22 -2.19 9.98
CA LEU A 163 -5.04 -3.26 10.57
C LEU A 163 -6.14 -3.66 9.58
N VAL A 164 -6.95 -4.68 9.91
CA VAL A 164 -8.16 -5.01 9.14
C VAL A 164 -9.39 -4.87 10.03
N TYR A 165 -10.34 -4.08 9.55
CA TYR A 165 -11.64 -3.87 10.16
C TYR A 165 -12.72 -4.03 9.08
N PHE A 166 -13.74 -4.84 9.36
CA PHE A 166 -14.87 -5.05 8.48
C PHE A 166 -16.10 -4.38 9.08
N LYS A 167 -16.65 -3.37 8.40
CA LYS A 167 -17.86 -2.67 8.88
C LYS A 167 -19.05 -3.63 9.04
N ASP A 168 -19.15 -4.60 8.13
CA ASP A 168 -20.21 -5.62 8.13
C ASP A 168 -19.99 -6.74 9.16
N LEU A 169 -18.76 -6.85 9.70
CA LEU A 169 -18.41 -7.79 10.76
C LEU A 169 -17.58 -7.08 11.83
N PRO A 170 -18.18 -6.12 12.56
CA PRO A 170 -17.42 -5.19 13.39
C PRO A 170 -16.92 -5.82 14.69
N SER A 171 -17.27 -7.08 14.97
CA SER A 171 -16.99 -7.77 16.23
C SER A 171 -15.50 -7.97 16.49
N TYR A 172 -14.68 -8.04 15.43
CA TYR A 172 -13.25 -8.33 15.53
C TYR A 172 -12.41 -7.38 14.69
N ILE A 173 -11.24 -7.05 15.21
CA ILE A 173 -10.23 -6.23 14.59
C ILE A 173 -8.96 -7.06 14.47
N ILE A 174 -8.44 -7.18 13.26
CA ILE A 174 -7.20 -7.91 13.01
C ILE A 174 -6.05 -6.90 13.06
N LEU A 175 -5.24 -6.97 14.11
CA LEU A 175 -4.07 -6.10 14.32
C LEU A 175 -2.88 -6.54 13.46
N ASP A 176 -2.79 -7.82 13.13
CA ASP A 176 -1.70 -8.35 12.31
C ASP A 176 -2.17 -8.80 10.93
N THR A 177 -1.94 -7.94 9.93
CA THR A 177 -2.25 -8.21 8.53
C THR A 177 -1.42 -9.37 7.96
N GLN A 178 -0.20 -9.59 8.45
CA GLN A 178 0.64 -10.70 8.03
C GLN A 178 0.08 -12.03 8.53
N TRP A 179 -0.38 -12.08 9.79
CA TRP A 179 -1.05 -13.26 10.34
C TRP A 179 -2.28 -13.66 9.50
N LEU A 180 -3.08 -12.68 9.07
CA LEU A 180 -4.23 -12.95 8.20
C LEU A 180 -3.81 -13.48 6.82
N SER A 181 -2.79 -12.86 6.20
CA SER A 181 -2.24 -13.32 4.92
C SER A 181 -1.74 -14.77 5.02
N ASP A 182 -1.04 -15.09 6.11
CA ASP A 182 -0.55 -16.43 6.40
C ASP A 182 -1.70 -17.43 6.57
N ALA A 183 -2.75 -17.07 7.30
CA ALA A 183 -3.94 -17.89 7.45
C ALA A 183 -4.59 -18.21 6.09
N PHE A 184 -4.78 -17.20 5.23
CA PHE A 184 -5.28 -17.42 3.87
C PHE A 184 -4.36 -18.30 3.03
N ARG A 185 -3.04 -18.08 3.11
CA ARG A 185 -2.05 -18.93 2.43
C ARG A 185 -2.23 -20.39 2.83
N TYR A 186 -2.33 -20.69 4.12
CA TYR A 186 -2.52 -22.07 4.60
C TYR A 186 -3.85 -22.67 4.16
N ILE A 187 -4.94 -21.90 4.21
CA ILE A 187 -6.27 -22.37 3.79
C ILE A 187 -6.26 -22.70 2.29
N VAL A 188 -5.79 -21.78 1.45
CA VAL A 188 -5.79 -21.93 -0.01
C VAL A 188 -4.83 -23.04 -0.47
N THR A 189 -3.70 -23.21 0.22
CA THR A 189 -2.70 -24.25 -0.13
C THR A 189 -3.00 -25.62 0.46
N ALA A 190 -3.96 -25.76 1.38
CA ALA A 190 -4.25 -27.03 2.02
C ALA A 190 -4.70 -28.10 1.01
N LYS A 191 -4.03 -29.26 1.05
CA LYS A 191 -4.23 -30.39 0.11
C LYS A 191 -5.69 -30.83 -0.01
N LYS A 192 -6.46 -30.74 1.10
CA LYS A 192 -7.89 -31.09 1.14
C LYS A 192 -8.75 -30.27 0.16
N PHE A 193 -8.40 -29.01 -0.09
CA PHE A 193 -9.12 -28.15 -1.05
C PHE A 193 -8.61 -28.32 -2.48
N ARG A 194 -7.36 -28.73 -2.68
CA ARG A 194 -6.83 -29.07 -4.02
C ARG A 194 -7.51 -30.31 -4.62
N ALA A 195 -7.81 -31.32 -3.81
CA ALA A 195 -8.47 -32.54 -4.26
C ALA A 195 -9.93 -32.33 -4.74
N ILE A 196 -10.63 -31.33 -4.18
CA ILE A 196 -12.01 -30.99 -4.55
C ILE A 196 -12.05 -30.25 -5.89
N SER A 197 -11.11 -29.32 -6.12
CA SER A 197 -11.01 -28.58 -7.39
C SER A 197 -10.72 -29.50 -8.60
N ILE A 198 -9.86 -30.52 -8.40
CA ILE A 198 -9.57 -31.52 -9.45
C ILE A 198 -10.78 -32.41 -9.75
N LYS A 199 -11.56 -32.80 -8.73
CA LYS A 199 -12.78 -33.61 -8.93
C LYS A 199 -13.89 -32.84 -9.66
N ASN A 200 -14.02 -31.54 -9.42
CA ASN A 200 -15.04 -30.72 -10.07
C ASN A 200 -14.70 -30.43 -11.54
N ARG A 201 -13.41 -30.30 -11.92
CA ARG A 201 -13.01 -30.20 -13.34
C ARG A 201 -13.25 -31.49 -14.13
N LYS A 202 -13.14 -32.66 -13.50
CA LYS A 202 -13.41 -33.97 -14.13
C LYS A 202 -14.91 -34.30 -14.29
N LYS A 203 -15.81 -33.52 -13.70
CA LYS A 203 -17.28 -33.71 -13.83
C LYS A 203 -17.91 -32.81 -14.89
N MET A 204 -17.15 -31.88 -15.48
CA MET A 204 -17.61 -30.95 -16.51
C MET A 204 -16.93 -31.18 -17.87
N GLY A 205 -16.26 -32.32 -18.06
CA GLY A 205 -15.66 -32.75 -19.31
C GLY A 205 -16.20 -34.10 -19.74
#